data_AF-A4PHS3-F1
#
_entry.id   AF-A4PHS3-F1
#
_cell.length_a   1.000
_cell.length_b   1.000
_cell.length_c   1.000
_cell.angle_alpha   90.00
_cell.angle_beta   90.00
_cell.angle_gamma   90.00
#
_symmetry.space_group_name_H-M   'P 1'
#
loop_
_entity.id
_entity.type
_entity.pdbx_description
1 polymer ?
#
loop_
_entity_poly.entity_id
_entity_poly.type
_entity_poly.pdbx_seq_one_letter_code
_entity_poly.pdbx_strand_id
1 'polypeptide(L)' 'TLFLWMFWPSFNSALLRSPIERKNAVFNTYYALAVSAVTAMSVSSLAHPQGKINM' A
#
# COMPACT_ATOMS: atom_id res chain seq x y z
N THR A 1 3.77 -1.53 -11.31
CA THR A 1 3.40 -1.30 -9.89
C THR A 1 1.91 -1.52 -9.63
N LEU A 2 1.01 -0.96 -10.45
CA LEU A 2 -0.46 -1.04 -10.22
C LEU A 2 -1.03 -2.46 -10.10
N PHE A 3 -0.62 -3.39 -10.95
CA PHE A 3 -1.09 -4.79 -10.88
C PHE A 3 -0.71 -5.43 -9.53
N LEU A 4 0.56 -5.33 -9.14
CA LEU A 4 1.04 -5.82 -7.85
C LEU A 4 0.26 -5.20 -6.69
N TRP A 5 0.03 -3.88 -6.73
CA TRP A 5 -0.68 -3.14 -5.70
C TRP A 5 -2.14 -3.58 -5.52
N MET A 6 -2.86 -3.81 -6.63
CA MET A 6 -4.26 -4.26 -6.58
C MET A 6 -4.40 -5.70 -6.05
N PHE A 7 -3.45 -6.59 -6.36
CA PHE A 7 -3.52 -8.00 -5.96
C PHE A 7 -2.81 -8.31 -4.64
N TRP A 8 -2.05 -7.37 -4.08
CA TRP A 8 -1.32 -7.54 -2.81
C TRP A 8 -2.21 -7.87 -1.60
N PRO A 9 -3.40 -7.25 -1.42
CA PRO A 9 -4.30 -7.62 -0.32
C PRO A 9 -4.85 -9.05 -0.46
N SER A 10 -5.09 -9.50 -1.69
CA SER A 10 -5.50 -10.89 -1.98
C SER A 10 -4.39 -11.87 -1.66
N PHE A 11 -3.15 -11.55 -2.01
CA PHE A 11 -1.99 -12.40 -1.70
C PHE A 11 -1.74 -12.53 -0.19
N ASN A 12 -1.77 -11.41 0.55
CA ASN A 12 -1.57 -11.41 2.01
C ASN A 12 -2.68 -12.12 2.80
N SER A 13 -3.86 -12.26 2.21
CA SER A 13 -5.01 -12.88 2.85
C SER A 13 -5.31 -14.30 2.36
N ALA A 14 -4.59 -14.79 1.34
CA ALA A 14 -4.88 -16.07 0.68
C ALA A 14 -4.79 -17.30 1.59
N LEU A 15 -3.89 -17.29 2.57
CA LEU A 15 -3.67 -18.42 3.50
C LEU A 15 -4.54 -18.34 4.76
N LEU A 16 -5.28 -17.24 4.96
CA LEU A 16 -6.14 -17.06 6.14
C LEU A 16 -7.46 -17.80 5.96
N ARG A 17 -7.73 -18.72 6.89
CA ARG A 17 -8.95 -19.55 6.90
C ARG A 17 -10.11 -18.88 7.64
N SER A 18 -9.80 -18.02 8.62
CA SER A 18 -10.82 -17.25 9.34
C SER A 18 -11.36 -16.12 8.46
N PRO A 19 -12.68 -16.03 8.21
CA PRO A 19 -13.27 -14.96 7.40
C PRO A 19 -12.99 -13.55 7.96
N ILE A 20 -12.97 -13.43 9.29
CA ILE A 20 -12.73 -12.16 9.99
C ILE A 20 -11.27 -11.73 9.84
N GLU A 21 -10.33 -12.65 10.06
CA GLU A 21 -8.90 -12.36 9.88
C GLU A 21 -8.57 -12.05 8.42
N ARG A 22 -9.17 -12.79 7.48
CA ARG A 22 -9.00 -12.55 6.05
C ARG A 22 -9.46 -11.14 5.67
N LYS A 23 -10.63 -10.72 6.16
CA LYS A 23 -11.15 -9.37 5.97
C LYS A 23 -10.21 -8.32 6.55
N ASN A 24 -9.75 -8.52 7.79
CA ASN A 24 -8.85 -7.59 8.47
C ASN A 24 -7.51 -7.48 7.76
N ALA A 25 -6.94 -8.59 7.27
CA ALA A 25 -5.70 -8.60 6.51
C ALA A 25 -5.82 -7.82 5.19
N VAL A 26 -6.94 -7.96 4.47
CA VAL A 26 -7.20 -7.18 3.26
C VAL A 26 -7.25 -5.68 3.57
N PHE A 27 -8.03 -5.27 4.57
CA PHE A 27 -8.14 -3.86 4.95
C PHE A 27 -6.81 -3.29 5.44
N ASN A 28 -6.11 -3.99 6.33
CA ASN A 28 -4.82 -3.54 6.85
C ASN A 28 -3.78 -3.38 5.74
N THR A 29 -3.72 -4.34 4.82
CA THR A 29 -2.81 -4.27 3.67
C THR A 29 -3.17 -3.09 2.76
N TYR A 30 -4.45 -2.87 2.50
CA TYR A 30 -4.91 -1.74 1.68
C TYR A 30 -4.54 -0.39 2.30
N TYR A 31 -4.79 -0.21 3.60
CA TYR A 31 -4.45 1.03 4.29
C TYR A 31 -2.93 1.26 4.37
N ALA A 32 -2.15 0.21 4.68
CA ALA A 32 -0.70 0.30 4.70
C ALA A 32 -0.14 0.74 3.34
N LEU A 33 -0.65 0.15 2.25
CA LEU A 33 -0.30 0.55 0.90
C LEU A 33 -0.67 2.02 0.67
N ALA A 34 -1.93 2.41 0.87
CA ALA A 34 -2.39 3.78 0.65
C ALA A 34 -1.55 4.83 1.39
N VAL A 35 -1.26 4.60 2.68
CA VAL A 35 -0.41 5.47 3.49
C VAL A 35 1.01 5.49 2.92
N SER A 36 1.58 4.35 2.56
CA SER A 36 2.93 4.28 1.99
C SER A 36 3.07 5.08 0.69
N ALA A 37 2.05 5.09 -0.18
CA ALA A 37 2.07 5.88 -1.41
C ALA A 37 2.05 7.38 -1.12
N VAL A 38 1.18 7.83 -0.21
CA VAL A 38 1.12 9.23 0.20
C VAL A 38 2.45 9.65 0.84
N THR A 39 2.96 8.86 1.78
CA THR A 39 4.25 9.14 2.44
C THR A 39 5.39 9.16 1.43
N ALA A 40 5.46 8.19 0.50
CA ALA A 40 6.50 8.17 -0.52
C ALA A 40 6.44 9.40 -1.43
N MET A 41 5.24 9.84 -1.84
CA MET A 41 5.07 11.06 -2.63
C MET A 41 5.45 12.32 -1.84
N SER A 42 5.01 12.43 -0.58
CA SER A 42 5.35 13.56 0.29
C SER A 42 6.85 13.63 0.59
N VAL A 43 7.48 12.50 0.91
CA VAL A 43 8.93 12.42 1.16
C VAL A 43 9.71 12.69 -0.13
N SER A 44 9.26 12.17 -1.27
CA SER A 44 9.88 12.44 -2.58
C SER A 44 9.87 13.94 -2.90
N SER A 45 8.74 14.62 -2.70
CA SER A 45 8.64 16.07 -2.86
C SER A 45 9.51 16.83 -1.87
N LEU A 46 9.51 16.44 -0.58
CA LEU A 46 10.30 17.11 0.47
C LEU A 46 11.82 16.95 0.25
N ALA A 47 12.25 15.78 -0.21
CA ALA A 47 13.66 15.48 -0.47
C ALA A 47 14.17 16.11 -1.79
N HIS A 48 13.27 16.50 -2.70
CA HIS A 48 13.66 17.11 -3.96
C HIS A 48 13.95 18.61 -3.77
N PRO A 49 15.12 19.13 -4.20
CA PRO A 49 15.50 20.55 -4.05
C PRO A 49 14.52 21.56 -4.67
N GLN A 50 13.68 21.09 -5.60
CA GLN A 50 12.66 21.86 -6.32
C GLN A 50 11.22 21.42 -6.00
N GLY A 51 11.01 20.56 -5.00
CA GLY A 51 9.68 20.08 -4.62
C GLY A 51 9.03 19.09 -5.60
N LYS A 52 9.76 18.58 -6.59
CA LYS A 52 9.23 17.67 -7.61
C LYS A 52 9.09 16.26 -7.07
N ILE A 53 8.04 15.57 -7.49
CA ILE A 53 7.85 14.15 -7.18
C ILE A 53 8.60 13.35 -8.24
N ASN A 54 9.61 12.60 -7.83
CA ASN A 54 10.18 11.54 -8.66
C ASN A 54 9.28 10.31 -8.57
N MET A 55 8.76 9.89 -9.72
CA MET A 55 7.95 8.67 -9.89
C MET A 55 8.81 7.51 -10.36
#